data_AF-A0A7V5FQD7-F1
#
_entry.id   AF-A0A7V5FQD7-F1
#
_cell.length_a   1.000
_cell.length_b   1.000
_cell.length_c   1.000
_cell.angle_alpha   90.00
_cell.angle_beta   90.00
_cell.angle_gamma   90.00
#
_symmetry.space_group_name_H-M   'P 1'
#
loop_
_entity.id
_entity.type
_entity.pdbx_description
1 polymer ?
#
loop_
_entity_poly.entity_id
_entity_poly.type
_entity_poly.pdbx_seq_one_letter_code
_entity_poly.pdbx_strand_id
1 'polypeptide(L)'
;MANVDQFESIFRSSIKERLEYRKISIRSILLITDLEEKAAQTFQKSVQRFLSVLGNASERDCFLVYGHEFATTEDLLELVAGYELDMICSYRNLHSNAWQFP
;
A
#
# COMPACT_ATOMS: atom_id res chain seq x y z
N MET A 1 -36.75 -34.71 -15.03
CA MET A 1 -36.70 -33.49 -14.18
C MET A 1 -35.30 -33.11 -13.69
N ALA A 2 -34.21 -33.80 -14.06
CA ALA A 2 -32.85 -33.47 -13.58
C ALA A 2 -32.05 -32.49 -14.48
N ASN A 3 -32.49 -32.23 -15.72
CA ASN A 3 -31.70 -31.43 -16.68
C ASN A 3 -31.89 -29.91 -16.53
N VAL A 4 -33.07 -29.44 -16.13
CA VAL A 4 -33.38 -28.00 -16.14
C VAL A 4 -32.67 -27.25 -15.00
N ASP A 5 -32.65 -27.83 -13.80
CA ASP A 5 -32.02 -27.22 -12.63
C ASP A 5 -30.49 -27.09 -12.78
N GLN A 6 -29.85 -28.04 -13.50
CA GLN A 6 -28.41 -27.95 -13.79
C GLN A 6 -28.07 -26.82 -14.76
N PHE A 7 -28.89 -26.59 -15.79
CA PHE A 7 -28.67 -25.46 -16.71
C PHE A 7 -28.84 -24.12 -15.99
N GLU A 8 -29.85 -23.98 -15.13
CA GLU A 8 -30.04 -22.75 -14.36
C GLU A 8 -28.86 -22.48 -13.40
N SER A 9 -28.36 -23.52 -12.73
CA SER A 9 -27.22 -23.40 -11.82
C SER A 9 -25.93 -22.98 -12.55
N ILE A 10 -25.67 -23.54 -13.75
CA ILE A 10 -24.48 -23.17 -14.56
C ILE A 10 -24.61 -21.74 -15.08
N PHE A 11 -25.80 -21.33 -15.53
CA PHE A 11 -26.04 -19.98 -16.04
C PHE A 11 -25.89 -18.91 -14.96
N ARG A 12 -26.43 -19.16 -13.75
CA ARG A 12 -26.27 -18.27 -12.59
C ARG A 12 -24.81 -18.18 -12.13
N SER A 13 -24.06 -19.29 -12.15
CA SER A 13 -22.63 -19.28 -11.81
C SER A 13 -21.75 -18.53 -12.82
N SER A 14 -22.24 -18.36 -14.05
CA SER A 14 -21.58 -17.62 -15.12
C SER A 14 -21.78 -16.10 -15.01
N ILE A 15 -22.75 -15.66 -14.20
CA ILE A 15 -22.93 -14.25 -13.85
C ILE A 15 -21.84 -13.90 -12.83
N LYS A 16 -20.75 -13.34 -13.32
CA LYS A 16 -19.71 -12.73 -12.48
C LYS A 16 -19.99 -11.24 -12.35
N GLU A 17 -19.70 -10.68 -11.18
CA GLU A 17 -19.65 -9.23 -11.04
C GLU A 17 -18.71 -8.65 -12.09
N ARG A 18 -19.19 -7.64 -12.81
CA ARG A 18 -18.37 -6.96 -13.80
C ARG A 18 -17.39 -6.08 -13.06
N LEU A 19 -16.11 -6.22 -13.40
CA LEU A 19 -15.08 -5.31 -12.92
C LEU A 19 -15.35 -3.94 -13.54
N GLU A 20 -15.69 -2.98 -12.70
CA GLU A 20 -15.81 -1.58 -13.08
C GLU A 20 -14.58 -0.81 -12.61
N TYR A 21 -14.07 0.05 -13.49
CA TYR A 21 -13.00 0.96 -13.12
C TYR A 21 -13.54 1.98 -12.13
N ARG A 22 -12.94 2.02 -10.93
CA ARG A 22 -13.20 3.05 -9.94
C ARG A 22 -11.92 3.83 -9.68
N LYS A 23 -11.97 5.14 -9.90
CA LYS A 23 -10.87 6.04 -9.54
C LYS A 23 -10.81 6.16 -8.01
N ILE A 24 -9.66 5.82 -7.43
CA ILE A 24 -9.40 5.96 -5.99
C ILE A 24 -8.73 7.32 -5.75
N SER A 25 -9.20 8.06 -4.75
CA SER A 25 -8.54 9.28 -4.29
C SER A 25 -7.55 8.91 -3.20
N ILE A 26 -6.26 9.20 -3.40
CA ILE A 26 -5.20 8.98 -2.40
C ILE A 26 -4.74 10.34 -1.91
N ARG A 27 -5.00 10.62 -0.62
CA ARG A 27 -4.69 11.88 0.06
C ARG A 27 -3.64 11.67 1.15
N SER A 28 -3.71 10.57 1.90
CA SER A 28 -2.82 10.28 3.01
C SER A 28 -1.89 9.11 2.67
N ILE A 29 -0.58 9.37 2.64
CA ILE A 29 0.44 8.38 2.28
C ILE A 29 1.46 8.26 3.39
N LEU A 30 1.63 7.05 3.90
CA LEU A 30 2.73 6.71 4.79
C LEU A 30 3.87 6.08 4.01
N LEU A 31 5.08 6.61 4.17
CA LEU A 31 6.32 6.02 3.68
C LEU A 31 7.10 5.46 4.86
N ILE A 32 7.51 4.19 4.74
CA ILE A 32 8.23 3.47 5.79
C ILE A 32 9.55 3.00 5.23
N THR A 33 10.62 3.24 5.98
CA THR A 33 11.96 2.73 5.66
C THR A 33 12.74 2.49 6.94
N ASP A 34 13.70 1.58 6.92
CA ASP A 34 14.67 1.35 7.99
C ASP A 34 15.99 2.11 7.74
N LEU A 35 16.03 2.97 6.74
CA LEU A 35 17.18 3.81 6.41
C LEU A 35 17.36 4.96 7.42
N GLU A 36 18.60 5.44 7.52
CA GLU A 36 18.91 6.69 8.25
C GLU A 36 18.29 7.91 7.56
N GLU A 37 18.09 8.98 8.34
CA GLU A 37 17.33 10.17 7.96
C GLU A 37 17.64 10.70 6.55
N LYS A 38 18.92 10.89 6.22
CA LYS A 38 19.33 11.45 4.92
C LYS A 38 18.97 10.52 3.74
N ALA A 39 19.15 9.22 3.92
CA ALA A 39 18.79 8.23 2.92
C ALA A 39 17.26 8.08 2.83
N ALA A 40 16.56 8.14 3.96
CA ALA A 40 15.10 8.14 4.03
C ALA A 40 14.47 9.34 3.29
N GLN A 41 15.01 10.55 3.46
CA GLN A 41 14.57 11.73 2.70
C GLN A 41 14.82 11.59 1.19
N THR A 42 15.92 10.95 0.80
CA THR A 42 16.22 10.68 -0.62
C THR A 42 15.24 9.67 -1.22
N PHE A 43 14.92 8.63 -0.44
CA PHE A 43 13.90 7.65 -0.78
C PHE A 43 12.52 8.31 -0.89
N GLN A 44 12.13 9.14 0.08
CA GLN A 44 10.87 9.89 0.09
C GLN A 44 10.70 10.71 -1.21
N LYS A 45 11.71 11.48 -1.61
CA LYS A 45 11.68 12.26 -2.86
C LYS A 45 11.51 11.38 -4.09
N SER A 46 12.18 10.22 -4.11
CA SER A 46 12.08 9.26 -5.23
C SER A 46 10.67 8.67 -5.34
N VAL A 47 10.08 8.27 -4.21
CA VAL A 47 8.71 7.76 -4.15
C VAL A 47 7.70 8.86 -4.52
N GLN A 48 7.82 10.06 -3.96
CA GLN A 48 6.95 11.20 -4.30
C GLN A 48 6.98 11.52 -5.80
N ARG A 49 8.16 11.47 -6.42
CA ARG A 49 8.31 11.62 -7.87
C ARG A 49 7.58 10.52 -8.63
N PHE A 50 7.72 9.26 -8.21
CA PHE A 50 7.01 8.13 -8.82
C PHE A 50 5.49 8.27 -8.69
N LEU A 51 5.00 8.72 -7.53
CA LEU A 51 3.59 8.93 -7.24
C LEU A 51 3.00 10.23 -7.81
N SER A 52 3.77 11.00 -8.60
CA SER A 52 3.25 12.18 -9.31
C SER A 52 2.10 11.86 -10.27
N VAL A 53 2.01 10.62 -10.75
CA VAL A 53 0.91 10.13 -11.61
C VAL A 53 -0.46 10.18 -10.93
N LEU A 54 -0.50 10.22 -9.59
CA LEU A 54 -1.74 10.30 -8.83
C LEU A 54 -2.34 11.73 -8.85
N GLY A 55 -1.68 12.72 -9.47
CA GLY A 55 -2.05 14.15 -9.44
C GLY A 55 -1.08 15.04 -8.64
N ASN A 56 -1.55 16.20 -8.18
CA ASN A 56 -0.73 17.19 -7.47
C ASN A 56 -0.21 16.66 -6.13
N ALA A 57 1.11 16.77 -5.90
CA ALA A 57 1.74 16.35 -4.66
C ALA A 57 1.40 17.26 -3.46
N SER A 58 1.12 18.54 -3.71
CA SER A 58 0.78 19.53 -2.67
C SER A 58 -0.57 19.28 -2.00
N GLU A 59 -1.39 18.39 -2.56
CA GLU A 59 -2.71 18.01 -2.04
C GLU A 59 -2.67 16.72 -1.21
N ARG A 60 -1.47 16.20 -0.90
CA ARG A 60 -1.29 14.94 -0.18
C ARG A 60 -0.47 15.11 1.08
N ASP A 61 -0.97 14.53 2.15
CA ASP A 61 -0.24 14.36 3.38
C ASP A 61 0.70 13.18 3.23
N CYS A 62 1.99 13.43 3.46
CA CYS A 62 3.05 12.47 3.21
C CYS A 62 3.88 12.32 4.48
N PHE A 63 3.65 11.23 5.21
CA PHE A 63 4.34 10.91 6.45
C PHE A 63 5.56 10.03 6.14
N LEU A 64 6.68 10.30 6.80
CA LEU A 64 7.89 9.50 6.69
C LEU A 64 8.21 8.92 8.06
N VAL A 65 8.23 7.60 8.14
CA VAL A 65 8.73 6.84 9.29
C VAL A 65 10.02 6.16 8.87
N TYR A 66 11.12 6.45 9.57
CA TYR A 66 12.46 5.99 9.23
C TYR A 66 13.18 5.32 10.40
N GLY A 67 14.33 4.69 10.15
CA GLY A 67 14.77 3.47 10.86
C GLY A 67 15.05 3.52 12.36
N HIS A 68 15.03 4.67 13.02
CA HIS A 68 15.14 4.72 14.49
C HIS A 68 13.78 4.95 15.19
N GLU A 69 12.73 5.23 14.43
CA GLU A 69 11.40 5.48 14.97
C GLU A 69 10.67 4.19 15.35
N PHE A 70 11.08 3.06 14.78
CA PHE A 70 10.54 1.72 15.07
C PHE A 70 11.65 0.67 15.02
N ALA A 71 11.50 -0.40 15.78
CA ALA A 71 12.36 -1.58 15.73
C ALA A 71 11.57 -2.85 15.42
N THR A 72 10.29 -2.88 15.79
CA THR A 72 9.39 -4.01 15.60
C THR A 72 8.17 -3.63 14.76
N THR A 73 7.46 -4.65 14.27
CA THR A 73 6.16 -4.44 13.62
C THR A 73 5.12 -3.88 14.59
N GLU A 74 5.22 -4.19 15.88
CA GLU A 74 4.31 -3.68 16.91
C GLU A 74 4.49 -2.17 17.11
N ASP A 75 5.73 -1.70 17.23
CA ASP A 75 6.05 -0.26 17.30
C ASP A 75 5.46 0.49 16.09
N LEU A 76 5.57 -0.10 14.90
CA LEU A 76 5.04 0.50 13.69
C LEU A 76 3.51 0.55 13.69
N LEU A 77 2.84 -0.50 14.17
CA LEU A 77 1.39 -0.52 14.31
C LEU A 77 0.90 0.53 15.32
N GLU A 78 1.63 0.74 16.42
CA GLU A 78 1.34 1.78 17.40
C GLU A 78 1.56 3.18 16.81
N LEU A 79 2.65 3.41 16.07
CA LEU A 79 2.94 4.69 15.43
C LEU A 79 1.85 5.14 14.46
N VAL A 80 1.24 4.18 13.75
CA VAL A 80 0.20 4.47 12.75
C VAL A 80 -1.21 4.32 13.32
N ALA A 81 -1.33 3.91 14.60
CA ALA A 81 -2.62 3.75 15.24
C ALA A 81 -3.36 5.10 15.29
N GLY A 82 -4.58 5.12 14.74
CA GLY A 82 -5.42 6.32 14.71
C GLY A 82 -5.20 7.23 13.49
N TYR A 83 -4.27 6.90 12.59
CA TYR A 83 -4.17 7.57 11.30
C TYR A 83 -5.06 6.89 10.26
N GLU A 84 -5.86 7.68 9.53
CA GLU A 84 -6.52 7.21 8.31
C GLU A 84 -5.55 7.36 7.13
N LEU A 85 -4.92 6.24 6.77
CA LEU A 85 -3.98 6.15 5.65
C LEU A 85 -4.68 5.57 4.42
N ASP A 86 -4.55 6.22 3.27
CA ASP A 86 -5.07 5.72 2.00
C ASP A 86 -4.08 4.75 1.32
N MET A 87 -2.78 4.91 1.61
CA MET A 87 -1.71 4.15 0.99
C MET A 87 -0.50 4.04 1.93
N ILE A 88 0.12 2.86 1.92
CA ILE A 88 1.40 2.59 2.59
C ILE A 88 2.44 2.23 1.52
N CYS A 89 3.61 2.87 1.59
CA CYS A 89 4.76 2.61 0.74
C CYS A 89 5.95 2.20 1.63
N SER A 90 6.22 0.91 1.72
CA SER A 90 7.35 0.38 2.52
C SER A 90 8.57 0.10 1.68
N TYR A 91 9.76 0.39 2.23
CA TYR A 91 11.00 -0.17 1.75
C TYR A 91 10.98 -1.70 1.93
N ARG A 92 11.59 -2.42 0.98
CA ARG A 92 11.59 -3.89 1.01
C ARG A 92 12.44 -4.37 2.19
N ASN A 93 11.96 -5.42 2.88
CA ASN A 93 12.72 -6.13 3.91
C ASN A 93 13.18 -5.24 5.08
N LEU A 94 12.27 -4.45 5.64
CA LEU A 94 12.54 -3.60 6.81
C LEU A 94 13.21 -4.39 7.94
N HIS A 95 14.33 -3.88 8.44
CA HIS A 95 15.18 -4.46 9.49
C HIS A 95 15.60 -5.92 9.24
N SER A 96 15.55 -6.37 8.00
CA SER A 96 15.90 -7.74 7.63
C SER A 96 17.19 -7.77 6.82
N ASN A 97 18.08 -8.71 7.17
CA ASN A 97 19.28 -8.99 6.38
C ASN A 97 19.01 -9.90 5.19
N ALA A 98 17.74 -10.27 4.91
CA ALA A 98 17.38 -11.19 3.84
C ALA A 98 17.76 -10.68 2.44
N TRP A 99 17.92 -9.37 2.24
CA TRP A 99 18.37 -8.80 0.97
C TRP A 99 19.81 -9.18 0.60
N GLN A 100 20.60 -9.67 1.57
CA GLN A 100 22.00 -10.09 1.35
C GLN A 100 22.12 -11.48 0.70
N PHE A 101 21.00 -12.20 0.60
CA PHE A 101 20.97 -13.55 0.05
C PHE A 101 20.14 -13.57 -1.24
N PRO A 102 20.68 -14.13 -2.35
CA PRO A 102 20.02 -14.18 -3.65
C PRO A 102 18.81 -15.12 -3.70
#